data_AF-R1E6H7-F1
#
_entry.id   AF-R1E6H7-F1
#
_cell.length_a   1.000
_cell.length_b   1.000
_cell.length_c   1.000
_cell.angle_alpha   90.00
_cell.angle_beta   90.00
_cell.angle_gamma   90.00
#
_symmetry.space_group_name_H-M   'P 1'
#
loop_
_entity.id
_entity.type
_entity.pdbx_description
1 polymer ?
#
loop_
_entity_poly.entity_id
_entity_poly.type
_entity_poly.pdbx_seq_one_letter_code
_entity_poly.pdbx_strand_id
1 'polypeptide(L)' 'VFVLPDSTGELCAAATLMLEPKLLRGGTTPLTAHIEDVVVDEKLRGSGIGKQLIRCLLEIAAEAGCDTASLNCTP' A
#
# COMPACT_ATOMS: atom_id res chain seq x y z
N VAL A 1 -7.94 1.76 -4.13
CA VAL A 1 -7.58 2.98 -3.38
C VAL A 1 -8.01 2.77 -1.94
N PHE A 2 -7.11 3.03 -1.00
CA PHE A 2 -7.29 2.88 0.44
C PHE A 2 -7.20 4.26 1.08
N VAL A 3 -8.08 4.50 2.05
CA VAL A 3 -8.14 5.76 2.80
C VAL A 3 -8.08 5.47 4.29
N LEU A 4 -7.38 6.32 5.02
CA LEU A 4 -7.36 6.29 6.47
C LEU A 4 -8.02 7.57 7.00
N PRO A 5 -9.27 7.51 7.47
CA PRO A 5 -9.92 8.63 8.14
C PRO A 5 -9.57 8.67 9.63
N ASP A 6 -9.70 9.84 10.26
CA ASP A 6 -9.68 9.96 11.72
C ASP A 6 -11.04 9.60 12.35
N SER A 7 -11.14 9.77 13.68
CA SER A 7 -12.39 9.53 14.41
C SER A 7 -13.54 10.48 14.05
N THR A 8 -13.26 11.60 13.38
CA THR A 8 -14.27 12.55 12.90
C THR A 8 -14.70 12.27 11.46
N GLY A 9 -13.99 11.38 10.76
CA GLY A 9 -14.21 11.07 9.35
C GLY A 9 -13.39 11.92 8.39
N GLU A 10 -12.49 12.78 8.88
CA GLU A 10 -11.59 13.59 8.05
C GLU A 10 -10.48 12.69 7.46
N LEU A 11 -10.19 12.87 6.17
CA LEU A 11 -9.19 12.07 5.47
C LEU A 11 -7.78 12.41 5.96
N CYS A 12 -7.09 11.45 6.58
CA CYS A 12 -5.71 11.64 7.06
C CYS A 12 -4.65 11.20 6.05
N ALA A 13 -4.90 10.11 5.32
CA ALA A 13 -3.95 9.54 4.37
C ALA A 13 -4.65 8.68 3.31
N ALA A 14 -4.01 8.52 2.17
CA ALA A 14 -4.48 7.65 1.09
C ALA A 14 -3.31 6.99 0.35
N ALA A 15 -3.60 5.86 -0.29
CA ALA A 15 -2.69 5.15 -1.17
C ALA A 15 -3.46 4.18 -2.08
N THR A 16 -2.79 3.70 -3.13
CA THR A 16 -3.31 2.67 -4.03
C THR A 16 -2.51 1.39 -3.83
N LEU A 17 -3.19 0.25 -3.72
CA LEU A 17 -2.60 -1.08 -3.81
C LEU A 17 -3.11 -1.72 -5.10
N MET A 18 -2.19 -2.02 -6.01
CA MET A 18 -2.44 -2.70 -7.26
C MET A 18 -1.82 -4.10 -7.20
N LEU A 19 -2.61 -5.12 -7.53
CA LEU A 19 -2.16 -6.51 -7.54
C LEU A 19 -1.93 -6.93 -8.99
N GLU A 20 -0.67 -7.21 -9.33
CA GLU A 20 -0.25 -7.57 -10.69
C GLU A 20 0.10 -9.07 -10.75
N PRO A 21 -0.65 -9.88 -11.53
CA PRO A 21 -0.23 -11.24 -11.85
C PRO A 21 0.98 -11.21 -12.79
N LYS A 22 2.09 -11.84 -12.41
CA LYS A 22 3.28 -11.92 -13.26
C LYS A 22 3.37 -13.29 -13.92
N LEU A 23 3.62 -13.33 -15.22
CA LEU A 23 3.91 -14.59 -15.89
C LEU A 23 5.41 -14.90 -15.80
N LEU A 24 5.79 -15.75 -14.86
CA LEU A 24 7.19 -16.19 -14.73
C LEU A 24 7.45 -17.45 -15.56
N ARG A 25 8.72 -17.63 -15.97
CA ARG A 25 9.17 -18.83 -16.69
C ARG A 25 8.91 -20.07 -15.83
N GLY A 26 8.29 -21.10 -16.40
CA GLY A 26 7.93 -22.33 -15.68
C GLY A 26 6.43 -22.48 -15.38
N GLY A 27 5.58 -21.55 -15.85
CA GLY A 27 4.11 -21.69 -15.77
C GLY A 27 3.49 -21.22 -14.45
N THR A 28 4.30 -20.69 -13.53
CA THR A 28 3.81 -20.06 -12.30
C THR A 28 3.39 -18.61 -12.56
N THR A 29 2.28 -18.20 -11.96
CA THR A 29 1.78 -16.83 -12.01
C THR A 29 1.73 -16.19 -10.62
N PRO A 30 2.87 -15.85 -9.98
CA PRO A 30 2.84 -15.20 -8.68
C PRO A 30 2.23 -13.79 -8.77
N LEU A 31 1.68 -13.33 -7.65
CA LEU A 31 1.09 -12.01 -7.53
C LEU A 31 2.11 -11.05 -6.91
N THR A 32 2.32 -9.89 -7.54
CA THR A 32 3.11 -8.79 -6.96
C THR A 32 2.17 -7.66 -6.54
N ALA A 33 2.39 -7.13 -5.35
CA ALA A 33 1.75 -5.90 -4.89
C ALA A 33 2.57 -4.67 -5.28
N HIS A 34 1.88 -3.67 -5.83
CA HIS A 34 2.40 -2.35 -6.13
C HIS A 34 1.68 -1.32 -5.26
N ILE A 35 2.43 -0.59 -4.44
CA ILE A 35 1.90 0.49 -3.62
C ILE A 35 2.23 1.81 -4.31
N GLU A 36 1.19 2.57 -4.66
CA GLU A 36 1.29 3.79 -5.44
C GLU A 36 0.52 4.94 -4.76
N ASP A 37 0.76 6.17 -5.22
CA ASP A 37 0.01 7.37 -4.83
C ASP A 37 -0.10 7.59 -3.30
N VAL A 38 0.96 7.29 -2.56
CA VAL A 38 0.99 7.42 -1.10
C VAL A 38 1.00 8.90 -0.71
N VAL A 39 -0.01 9.33 0.04
CA VAL A 39 -0.13 10.69 0.56
C VAL A 39 -0.59 10.70 2.00
N VAL A 40 -0.02 11.61 2.80
CA VAL A 40 -0.45 11.91 4.17
C VAL A 40 -0.71 13.40 4.26
N ASP A 41 -1.83 13.77 4.89
CA ASP A 41 -2.18 15.15 5.19
C ASP A 41 -0.99 15.85 5.87
N GLU A 42 -0.70 17.06 5.42
CA GLU A 42 0.47 17.82 5.86
C GLU A 42 0.52 18.00 7.38
N LYS A 43 -0.63 18.24 8.02
CA LYS A 43 -0.75 18.46 9.47
C LYS A 43 -0.41 17.23 10.28
N LEU A 44 -0.49 16.04 9.66
CA LEU A 44 -0.31 14.75 10.30
C LEU A 44 1.00 14.06 9.92
N ARG A 45 1.86 14.69 9.10
CA ARG A 45 3.18 14.13 8.78
C ARG A 45 4.04 14.03 10.05
N GLY A 46 4.88 13.00 10.11
CA GLY A 46 5.70 12.70 11.30
C GLY A 46 4.96 12.01 12.46
N SER A 47 3.63 11.89 12.41
CA SER A 47 2.82 11.21 13.44
C SER A 47 2.88 9.67 13.39
N GLY A 48 3.40 9.10 12.29
CA GLY A 48 3.41 7.66 12.04
C GLY A 48 2.24 7.13 11.21
N ILE A 49 1.26 7.98 10.83
CA ILE A 49 0.12 7.58 9.99
C ILE A 49 0.54 6.91 8.68
N GLY A 50 1.52 7.48 7.97
CA GLY A 50 2.02 6.88 6.73
C GLY A 50 2.56 5.45 6.94
N LYS A 51 3.24 5.20 8.07
CA LYS A 51 3.73 3.86 8.43
C LYS A 51 2.58 2.90 8.72
N GLN A 52 1.53 3.37 9.39
CA GLN A 52 0.33 2.56 9.64
C GLN A 52 -0.38 2.18 8.34
N LEU A 53 -0.54 3.15 7.42
CA LEU A 53 -1.12 2.91 6.10
C LEU A 53 -0.33 1.85 5.33
N ILE A 54 1.00 1.98 5.22
CA ILE A 54 1.85 1.01 4.53
C ILE A 54 1.74 -0.39 5.15
N ARG A 55 1.73 -0.50 6.49
CA ARG A 55 1.57 -1.81 7.15
C ARG A 55 0.25 -2.47 6.81
N CYS A 56 -0.85 -1.72 6.82
CA CYS A 56 -2.16 -2.24 6.43
C CYS A 56 -2.16 -2.73 4.97
N LEU A 57 -1.54 -1.99 4.05
CA LEU A 57 -1.43 -2.43 2.65
C LEU A 57 -0.57 -3.69 2.49
N LEU A 58 0.50 -3.83 3.26
CA LEU A 58 1.33 -5.04 3.26
C LEU A 58 0.57 -6.26 3.80
N GLU A 59 -0.25 -6.07 4.84
CA GLU A 59 -1.14 -7.13 5.37
C GLU A 59 -2.16 -7.55 4.31
N ILE A 60 -2.83 -6.59 3.66
CA ILE A 60 -3.80 -6.86 2.59
C ILE A 60 -3.14 -7.57 1.40
N ALA A 61 -1.92 -7.16 1.02
CA ALA A 61 -1.16 -7.80 -0.05
C ALA A 61 -0.81 -9.26 0.31
N ALA A 62 -0.37 -9.52 1.55
CA ALA A 62 -0.06 -10.86 2.02
C ALA A 62 -1.32 -11.75 2.06
N GLU A 63 -2.45 -11.22 2.53
CA GLU A 63 -3.74 -11.93 2.52
C GLU A 63 -4.22 -12.24 1.10
N ALA A 64 -3.88 -11.40 0.13
CA ALA A 64 -4.16 -11.63 -1.29
C ALA A 64 -3.21 -12.66 -1.96
N GLY A 65 -2.23 -13.19 -1.23
CA GLY A 65 -1.26 -14.15 -1.75
C GLY A 65 -0.11 -13.51 -2.52
N CYS A 66 0.21 -12.23 -2.28
CA CYS A 66 1.41 -11.62 -2.83
C CYS A 66 2.66 -12.06 -2.07
N ASP A 67 3.63 -12.57 -2.82
CA ASP A 67 4.94 -12.95 -2.27
C ASP A 67 5.88 -11.74 -2.11
N THR A 68 5.56 -10.65 -2.81
CA THR A 68 6.35 -9.42 -2.83
C THR A 68 5.45 -8.19 -2.91
N ALA A 69 5.89 -7.10 -2.28
CA ALA A 69 5.31 -5.78 -2.43
C ALA A 69 6.42 -4.78 -2.78
N SER A 70 6.12 -3.85 -3.68
CA SER A 70 7.08 -2.84 -4.15
C SER A 70 6.43 -1.47 -4.28
N LEU A 71 7.24 -0.43 -4.12
CA LEU A 71 6.91 0.96 -4.36
C LEU A 71 8.18 1.72 -4.74
N ASN A 72 8.02 2.87 -5.38
CA ASN A 72 9.13 3.79 -5.66
C ASN A 72 9.04 5.01 -4.74
N CYS A 73 10.19 5.46 -4.23
CA CYS A 73 10.30 6.65 -3.41
C CYS A 73 11.56 7.45 -3.75
N THR A 74 11.58 8.72 -3.34
CA THR A 74 12.81 9.52 -3.35
C THR A 74 13.70 9.13 -2.17
N PRO A 75 15.05 9.25 -2.29
CA PRO A 75 15.98 9.05 -1.18
C PRO A 75 15.68 9.90 0.06
#